data_AF-A0A0S8KGY8-F1
#
_entry.id   AF-A0A0S8KGY8-F1
#
_cell.length_a   1.000
_cell.length_b   1.000
_cell.length_c   1.000
_cell.angle_alpha   90.00
_cell.angle_beta   90.00
_cell.angle_gamma   90.00
#
_symmetry.space_group_name_H-M   'P 1'
#
loop_
_entity.id
_entity.type
_entity.pdbx_description
1 polymer ?
#
loop_
_entity_poly.entity_id
_entity_poly.type
_entity_poly.pdbx_seq_one_letter_code
_entity_poly.pdbx_strand_id
1 'polypeptide(L)'
;MLRSDIVPENLPYQIENVYPHDTKAYTQGLIFEDGFLYEGTGQYNESSLRKVEIKTGEPIRLTMLAGEIFGEGITIFNERIYQLTYKSQVGFVYEKESFKRIQKVYYQNREGWGLTHDGTHLIMSDGSNKIYYMDPEYFTEIRQLEVYDHKGPVTRLNELEYIEGKIFANIYGENEIVIIDPETGKVTAKLNMRGILDAGNRHSRIDVFNGIAWDPDQRMLYVTGKYWPSLFEISVGGAI
;
A
#
# COMPACT_ATOMS: atom_id res chain seq x y z
N MET A 1 11.94 25.75 9.69
CA MET A 1 11.50 24.55 8.97
C MET A 1 10.28 24.01 9.70
N LEU A 2 9.17 23.76 9.00
CA LEU A 2 7.92 23.27 9.60
C LEU A 2 8.15 21.86 10.19
N ARG A 3 7.62 21.63 11.39
CA ARG A 3 7.75 20.38 12.16
C ARG A 3 6.46 20.15 12.94
N SER A 4 6.13 18.89 13.17
CA SER A 4 5.07 18.52 14.09
C SER A 4 5.50 18.81 15.54
N ASP A 5 4.54 19.21 16.37
CA ASP A 5 4.66 19.31 17.83
C ASP A 5 4.51 17.93 18.52
N ILE A 6 4.19 16.88 17.76
CA ILE A 6 4.06 15.51 18.22
C ILE A 6 5.33 14.72 17.88
N VAL A 7 5.89 14.05 18.89
CA VAL A 7 6.87 12.98 18.68
C VAL A 7 6.09 11.67 18.49
N PRO A 8 6.23 10.99 17.34
CA PRO A 8 5.49 9.76 17.08
C PRO A 8 5.84 8.67 18.11
N GLU A 9 4.81 8.02 18.65
CA GLU A 9 4.98 6.83 19.48
C GLU A 9 5.48 5.65 18.63
N ASN A 10 6.28 4.76 19.21
CA ASN A 10 6.60 3.48 18.57
C ASN A 10 5.64 2.43 19.12
N LEU A 11 4.73 1.96 18.27
CA LEU A 11 3.79 0.91 18.65
C LEU A 11 4.48 -0.45 18.58
N PRO A 12 4.24 -1.34 19.57
CA PRO A 12 4.66 -2.73 19.47
C PRO A 12 3.75 -3.49 18.50
N TYR A 13 4.25 -4.59 17.96
CA TYR A 13 3.45 -5.55 17.22
C TYR A 13 3.88 -6.97 17.58
N GLN A 14 3.01 -7.94 17.29
CA GLN A 14 3.30 -9.36 17.41
C GLN A 14 2.96 -10.05 16.09
N ILE A 15 3.83 -10.97 15.65
CA ILE A 15 3.55 -11.83 14.50
C ILE A 15 2.64 -12.96 14.98
N GLU A 16 1.44 -13.03 14.43
CA GLU A 16 0.47 -14.07 14.76
C GLU A 16 0.58 -15.25 13.80
N ASN A 17 0.74 -14.97 12.50
CA ASN A 17 0.95 -15.99 11.47
C ASN A 17 1.92 -15.54 10.40
N VAL A 18 2.50 -16.52 9.70
CA VAL A 18 3.34 -16.31 8.52
C VAL A 18 2.81 -17.18 7.39
N TYR A 19 2.52 -16.56 6.26
CA TYR A 19 1.99 -17.20 5.06
C TYR A 19 3.02 -17.18 3.94
N PRO A 20 2.97 -18.14 2.99
CA PRO A 20 3.77 -18.06 1.78
C PRO A 20 3.38 -16.82 0.94
N HIS A 21 4.38 -16.22 0.29
CA HIS A 21 4.18 -15.14 -0.66
C HIS A 21 4.99 -15.39 -1.93
N ASP A 22 4.48 -14.99 -3.09
CA ASP A 22 5.13 -15.24 -4.37
C ASP A 22 6.44 -14.46 -4.47
N THR A 23 7.56 -15.18 -4.48
CA THR A 23 8.92 -14.61 -4.64
C THR A 23 9.16 -13.91 -5.98
N LYS A 24 8.22 -13.96 -6.93
CA LYS A 24 8.22 -13.20 -8.20
C LYS A 24 7.36 -11.94 -8.14
N ALA A 25 6.62 -11.69 -7.06
CA ALA A 25 5.78 -10.50 -6.93
C ALA A 25 6.60 -9.28 -6.49
N TYR A 26 6.68 -8.25 -7.33
CA TYR A 26 7.20 -6.94 -6.92
C TYR A 26 6.05 -6.12 -6.33
N THR A 27 5.66 -6.39 -5.09
CA THR A 27 4.47 -5.82 -4.43
C THR A 27 4.49 -4.29 -4.42
N GLN A 28 3.43 -3.67 -4.94
CA GLN A 28 3.27 -2.21 -4.98
C GLN A 28 1.93 -1.73 -4.42
N GLY A 29 0.94 -2.61 -4.30
CA GLY A 29 -0.29 -2.36 -3.54
C GLY A 29 -0.86 -3.68 -3.03
N LEU A 30 -1.41 -3.67 -1.83
CA LEU A 30 -1.95 -4.85 -1.19
C LEU A 30 -3.29 -4.51 -0.52
N ILE A 31 -4.30 -5.34 -0.71
CA ILE A 31 -5.61 -5.19 -0.05
C ILE A 31 -6.05 -6.55 0.44
N PHE A 32 -6.67 -6.61 1.62
CA PHE A 32 -7.32 -7.80 2.13
C PHE A 32 -8.84 -7.64 2.02
N GLU A 33 -9.52 -8.66 1.48
CA GLU A 33 -10.98 -8.68 1.45
C GLU A 33 -11.48 -10.14 1.39
N ASP A 34 -12.42 -10.49 2.27
CA ASP A 34 -13.08 -11.81 2.33
C ASP A 34 -12.12 -13.01 2.36
N GLY A 35 -11.00 -12.89 3.08
CA GLY A 35 -10.00 -13.96 3.20
C GLY A 35 -9.08 -14.12 1.99
N PHE A 36 -9.15 -13.21 1.02
CA PHE A 36 -8.25 -13.13 -0.12
C PHE A 36 -7.41 -11.87 -0.06
N LEU A 37 -6.24 -11.93 -0.69
CA LEU A 37 -5.46 -10.74 -1.00
C LEU A 37 -5.73 -10.31 -2.42
N TYR A 38 -5.79 -9.01 -2.62
CA TYR A 38 -5.66 -8.39 -3.92
C TYR A 38 -4.32 -7.69 -3.96
N GLU A 39 -3.57 -7.87 -5.03
CA GLU A 39 -2.19 -7.38 -5.12
C GLU A 39 -1.92 -6.72 -6.47
N GLY A 40 -1.41 -5.50 -6.42
CA GLY A 40 -0.78 -4.82 -7.55
C GLY A 40 0.71 -5.07 -7.55
N THR A 41 1.26 -5.60 -8.65
CA THR A 41 2.70 -5.80 -8.81
C THR A 41 3.30 -4.86 -9.84
N GLY A 42 4.54 -4.44 -9.59
CA GLY A 42 5.33 -3.62 -10.49
C GLY A 42 6.29 -4.41 -11.38
N GLN A 43 7.22 -3.66 -12.00
CA GLN A 43 8.20 -4.07 -13.02
C GLN A 43 7.68 -4.11 -14.47
N TYR A 44 8.49 -3.60 -15.39
CA TYR A 44 8.18 -3.64 -16.82
C TYR A 44 8.13 -5.09 -17.31
N ASN A 45 7.12 -5.41 -18.12
CA ASN A 45 6.77 -6.76 -18.61
C ASN A 45 6.25 -7.75 -17.55
N GLU A 46 6.25 -7.37 -16.27
CA GLU A 46 5.87 -8.26 -15.17
C GLU A 46 4.69 -7.72 -14.33
N SER A 47 4.35 -6.44 -14.51
CA SER A 47 3.28 -5.78 -13.77
C SER A 47 1.94 -6.47 -13.97
N SER A 48 1.22 -6.68 -12.88
CA SER A 48 -0.04 -7.41 -12.88
C SER A 48 -0.97 -6.96 -11.75
N LEU A 49 -2.24 -7.29 -11.90
CA LEU A 49 -3.24 -7.26 -10.83
C LEU A 49 -3.64 -8.70 -10.51
N ARG A 50 -3.64 -9.06 -9.23
CA ARG A 50 -3.81 -10.43 -8.75
C ARG A 50 -4.90 -10.52 -7.67
N LYS A 51 -5.63 -11.62 -7.64
CA LYS A 51 -6.37 -12.13 -6.47
C LYS A 51 -5.65 -13.38 -6.00
N VAL A 52 -5.24 -13.43 -4.75
CA VAL A 52 -4.34 -14.43 -4.18
C VAL A 52 -5.02 -15.12 -3.00
N GLU A 53 -4.89 -16.44 -2.96
CA GLU A 53 -5.31 -17.22 -1.79
C GLU A 53 -4.24 -17.13 -0.70
N ILE A 54 -4.57 -16.53 0.44
CA ILE A 54 -3.60 -16.21 1.50
C ILE A 54 -2.85 -17.45 2.04
N LYS A 55 -3.53 -18.60 2.14
CA LYS A 55 -2.94 -19.82 2.72
C LYS A 55 -1.83 -20.42 1.87
N THR A 56 -1.91 -20.24 0.55
CA THR A 56 -0.98 -20.84 -0.41
C THR A 56 -0.03 -19.81 -1.02
N GLY A 57 -0.43 -18.53 -1.04
CA GLY A 57 0.29 -17.46 -1.75
C GLY A 57 0.10 -17.52 -3.27
N GLU A 58 -0.78 -18.40 -3.76
CA GLU A 58 -0.97 -18.62 -5.19
C GLU A 58 -2.06 -17.69 -5.77
N PRO A 59 -1.83 -17.07 -6.94
CA PRO A 59 -2.83 -16.26 -7.60
C PRO A 59 -3.94 -17.15 -8.19
N ILE A 60 -5.18 -16.94 -7.73
CA ILE A 60 -6.38 -17.60 -8.27
C ILE A 60 -7.02 -16.81 -9.42
N ARG A 61 -6.65 -15.53 -9.56
CA ARG A 61 -6.99 -14.69 -10.71
C ARG A 61 -5.87 -13.70 -10.95
N LEU A 62 -5.55 -13.45 -12.21
CA LEU A 62 -4.49 -12.52 -12.59
C LEU A 62 -4.79 -11.89 -13.95
N THR A 63 -4.49 -10.60 -14.08
CA THR A 63 -4.43 -9.91 -15.37
C THR A 63 -3.11 -9.16 -15.48
N MET A 64 -2.47 -9.26 -16.64
CA MET A 64 -1.20 -8.56 -16.90
C MET A 64 -1.47 -7.15 -17.40
N LEU A 65 -0.63 -6.20 -16.99
CA LEU A 65 -0.58 -4.89 -17.62
C LEU A 65 0.23 -4.99 -18.92
N ALA A 66 0.10 -3.99 -19.79
CA ALA A 66 0.96 -3.89 -20.97
C ALA A 66 2.43 -3.77 -20.54
N GLY A 67 3.36 -4.37 -21.28
CA GLY A 67 4.74 -4.56 -20.82
C GLY A 67 5.52 -3.27 -20.59
N GLU A 68 5.14 -2.20 -21.27
CA GLU A 68 5.69 -0.85 -21.08
C GLU A 68 5.15 -0.12 -19.84
N ILE A 69 4.17 -0.69 -19.15
CA ILE A 69 3.56 -0.10 -17.96
C ILE A 69 4.13 -0.74 -16.71
N PHE A 70 4.58 0.10 -15.80
CA PHE A 70 4.95 -0.27 -14.44
C PHE A 70 3.74 -0.03 -13.52
N GLY A 71 3.14 -1.09 -13.00
CA GLY A 71 2.01 -1.05 -12.07
C GLY A 71 2.44 -0.66 -10.66
N GLU A 72 1.58 0.09 -9.97
CA GLU A 72 1.82 0.57 -8.61
C GLU A 72 0.64 0.20 -7.69
N GLY A 73 0.34 1.02 -6.69
CA GLY A 73 -0.69 0.82 -5.67
C GLY A 73 -2.07 0.54 -6.23
N ILE A 74 -2.83 -0.27 -5.50
CA ILE A 74 -4.21 -0.60 -5.80
C ILE A 74 -5.11 -0.31 -4.61
N THR A 75 -6.39 -0.06 -4.87
CA THR A 75 -7.41 -0.10 -3.83
C THR A 75 -8.73 -0.61 -4.39
N ILE A 76 -9.60 -1.14 -3.52
CA ILE A 76 -10.91 -1.63 -3.90
C ILE A 76 -11.95 -0.65 -3.37
N PHE A 77 -12.64 0.07 -4.26
CA PHE A 77 -13.63 1.06 -3.88
C PHE A 77 -14.88 0.94 -4.74
N ASN A 78 -16.06 0.85 -4.12
CA ASN A 78 -17.36 0.68 -4.79
C ASN A 78 -17.38 -0.47 -5.82
N GLU A 79 -16.97 -1.67 -5.40
CA GLU A 79 -16.90 -2.89 -6.24
C GLU A 79 -15.99 -2.80 -7.47
N ARG A 80 -15.03 -1.86 -7.44
CA ARG A 80 -14.05 -1.67 -8.50
C ARG A 80 -12.65 -1.66 -7.93
N ILE A 81 -11.70 -2.18 -8.70
CA ILE A 81 -10.29 -2.10 -8.37
C ILE A 81 -9.69 -0.93 -9.14
N TYR A 82 -9.05 -0.02 -8.43
CA TYR A 82 -8.26 1.05 -9.01
C TYR A 82 -6.79 0.66 -8.91
N GLN A 83 -6.01 0.89 -9.96
CA GLN A 83 -4.58 0.65 -9.98
C GLN A 83 -3.83 1.85 -10.55
N LEU A 84 -2.86 2.35 -9.81
CA LEU A 84 -1.93 3.37 -10.26
C LEU A 84 -0.84 2.79 -11.15
N THR A 85 -0.11 3.68 -11.81
CA THR A 85 1.14 3.35 -12.50
C THR A 85 2.24 4.30 -12.06
N TYR A 86 3.50 3.89 -12.25
CA TYR A 86 4.61 4.67 -11.73
C TYR A 86 4.74 6.04 -12.39
N LYS A 87 5.16 6.11 -13.66
CA LYS A 87 5.48 7.38 -14.35
C LYS A 87 4.57 7.74 -15.51
N SER A 88 3.64 6.85 -15.87
CA SER A 88 2.80 7.03 -17.06
C SER A 88 1.62 7.98 -16.85
N GLN A 89 1.41 8.49 -15.62
CA GLN A 89 0.34 9.43 -15.29
C GLN A 89 -1.07 8.94 -15.68
N VAL A 90 -1.23 7.61 -15.69
CA VAL A 90 -2.45 6.91 -16.06
C VAL A 90 -2.71 5.83 -15.01
N GLY A 91 -3.95 5.69 -14.57
CA GLY A 91 -4.40 4.57 -13.78
C GLY A 91 -5.43 3.74 -14.55
N PHE A 92 -5.74 2.58 -14.02
CA PHE A 92 -6.73 1.68 -14.59
C PHE A 92 -7.78 1.33 -13.56
N VAL A 93 -9.02 1.22 -14.03
CA VAL A 93 -10.15 0.73 -13.21
C VAL A 93 -10.62 -0.59 -13.79
N TYR A 94 -10.84 -1.56 -12.92
CA TYR A 94 -11.23 -2.91 -13.27
C TYR A 94 -12.54 -3.29 -12.57
N GLU A 95 -13.35 -4.11 -13.25
CA GLU A 95 -14.37 -4.92 -12.58
C GLU A 95 -13.69 -5.89 -11.61
N LYS A 96 -14.07 -5.86 -10.32
CA LYS A 96 -13.43 -6.67 -9.27
C LYS A 96 -13.54 -8.18 -9.52
N GLU A 97 -14.70 -8.65 -9.98
CA GLU A 97 -14.94 -10.09 -10.20
C GLU A 97 -14.18 -10.65 -11.40
N SER A 98 -14.10 -9.90 -12.49
CA SER A 98 -13.58 -10.39 -13.77
C SER A 98 -12.13 -9.98 -14.03
N PHE A 99 -11.64 -8.91 -13.37
CA PHE A 99 -10.42 -8.17 -13.69
C PHE A 99 -10.43 -7.57 -15.11
N LYS A 100 -11.62 -7.40 -15.69
CA LYS A 100 -11.77 -6.69 -16.95
C LYS A 100 -11.53 -5.21 -16.70
N ARG A 101 -10.55 -4.64 -17.41
CA ARG A 101 -10.33 -3.20 -17.42
C ARG A 101 -11.53 -2.51 -18.06
N ILE A 102 -12.16 -1.60 -17.32
CA ILE A 102 -13.35 -0.86 -17.76
C ILE A 102 -13.07 0.61 -18.03
N GLN A 103 -12.03 1.19 -17.43
CA GLN A 103 -11.72 2.61 -17.59
C GLN A 103 -10.22 2.88 -17.43
N LYS A 104 -9.77 3.97 -18.06
CA LYS A 104 -8.51 4.64 -17.75
C LYS A 104 -8.82 5.91 -16.97
N VAL A 105 -8.01 6.18 -15.95
CA VAL A 105 -8.01 7.45 -15.22
C VAL A 105 -6.66 8.13 -15.43
N TYR A 106 -6.59 9.44 -15.24
CA TYR A 106 -5.37 10.22 -15.44
C TYR A 106 -5.18 11.15 -14.26
N TYR A 107 -3.94 11.30 -13.81
CA TYR A 107 -3.59 12.18 -12.68
C TYR A 107 -2.48 13.14 -13.09
N GLN A 108 -2.45 14.32 -12.47
CA GLN A 108 -1.50 15.39 -12.80
C GLN A 108 -0.15 15.22 -12.10
N ASN A 109 -0.08 14.40 -11.05
CA ASN A 109 1.16 14.08 -10.36
C ASN A 109 2.18 13.48 -11.33
N ARG A 110 3.46 13.74 -11.08
CA ARG A 110 4.55 13.18 -11.89
C ARG A 110 4.66 11.66 -11.75
N GLU A 111 4.31 11.15 -10.57
CA GLU A 111 4.34 9.74 -10.26
C GLU A 111 3.09 9.33 -9.48
N GLY A 112 2.77 8.03 -9.47
CA GLY A 112 1.78 7.42 -8.58
C GLY A 112 2.41 6.22 -7.86
N TRP A 113 2.22 6.14 -6.54
CA TRP A 113 2.86 5.15 -5.68
C TRP A 113 1.77 4.32 -4.97
N GLY A 114 1.41 4.63 -3.73
CA GLY A 114 0.35 3.94 -2.99
C GLY A 114 -1.05 4.50 -3.25
N LEU A 115 -2.07 3.66 -3.03
CA LEU A 115 -3.48 4.01 -3.17
C LEU A 115 -4.31 3.30 -2.09
N THR A 116 -5.17 4.05 -1.38
CA THR A 116 -6.19 3.51 -0.46
C THR A 116 -7.46 4.39 -0.55
N HIS A 117 -8.41 4.30 0.37
CA HIS A 117 -9.58 5.18 0.40
C HIS A 117 -10.14 5.38 1.83
N ASP A 118 -10.80 6.50 2.10
CA ASP A 118 -11.52 6.75 3.36
C ASP A 118 -13.02 6.36 3.30
N GLY A 119 -13.45 5.71 2.22
CA GLY A 119 -14.85 5.37 1.95
C GLY A 119 -15.62 6.48 1.20
N THR A 120 -14.99 7.64 0.97
CA THR A 120 -15.54 8.77 0.20
C THR A 120 -14.60 9.17 -0.94
N HIS A 121 -13.31 9.26 -0.67
CA HIS A 121 -12.25 9.69 -1.57
C HIS A 121 -11.23 8.57 -1.75
N LEU A 122 -10.60 8.53 -2.92
CA LEU A 122 -9.37 7.77 -3.09
C LEU A 122 -8.21 8.57 -2.51
N ILE A 123 -7.24 7.91 -1.90
CA ILE A 123 -6.10 8.54 -1.22
C ILE A 123 -4.82 8.01 -1.85
N MET A 124 -4.03 8.89 -2.45
CA MET A 124 -2.85 8.56 -3.24
C MET A 124 -1.57 9.15 -2.64
N SER A 125 -0.47 8.42 -2.72
CA SER A 125 0.89 8.93 -2.52
C SER A 125 1.68 8.95 -3.83
N ASP A 126 2.78 9.70 -3.86
CA ASP A 126 3.67 9.81 -5.02
C ASP A 126 5.17 9.81 -4.65
N GLY A 127 5.51 9.33 -3.45
CA GLY A 127 6.88 9.35 -2.93
C GLY A 127 7.35 10.69 -2.37
N SER A 128 6.58 11.77 -2.51
CA SER A 128 6.85 13.04 -1.81
C SER A 128 6.42 12.97 -0.33
N ASN A 129 6.38 14.12 0.35
CA ASN A 129 5.76 14.24 1.67
C ASN A 129 4.27 14.62 1.59
N LYS A 130 3.63 14.46 0.44
CA LYS A 130 2.22 14.80 0.23
C LYS A 130 1.37 13.56 0.03
N ILE A 131 0.14 13.66 0.53
CA ILE A 131 -0.96 12.74 0.28
C ILE A 131 -2.04 13.50 -0.47
N TYR A 132 -2.62 12.86 -1.49
CA TYR A 132 -3.57 13.46 -2.41
C TYR A 132 -4.92 12.76 -2.27
N TYR A 133 -5.96 13.52 -1.97
CA TYR A 133 -7.34 13.03 -1.96
C TYR A 133 -7.91 13.26 -3.35
N MET A 134 -8.33 12.19 -3.99
CA MET A 134 -8.78 12.16 -5.38
C MET A 134 -10.27 11.87 -5.42
N ASP A 135 -10.97 12.62 -6.27
CA ASP A 135 -12.35 12.35 -6.64
C ASP A 135 -12.45 10.99 -7.36
N PRO A 136 -13.29 10.04 -6.90
CA PRO A 136 -13.36 8.72 -7.51
C PRO A 136 -14.04 8.71 -8.90
N GLU A 137 -14.83 9.74 -9.26
CA GLU A 137 -15.53 9.80 -10.55
C GLU A 137 -14.61 10.26 -11.68
N TYR A 138 -13.84 11.33 -11.43
CA TYR A 138 -12.97 11.97 -12.42
C TYR A 138 -11.48 11.73 -12.17
N PHE A 139 -11.10 11.17 -11.03
CA PHE A 139 -9.71 10.97 -10.59
C PHE A 139 -8.94 12.30 -10.55
N THR A 140 -9.60 13.36 -10.09
CA THR A 140 -9.01 14.70 -9.95
C THR A 140 -8.72 15.01 -8.50
N GLU A 141 -7.63 15.73 -8.25
CA GLU A 141 -7.24 16.12 -6.90
C GLU A 141 -8.26 17.09 -6.29
N ILE A 142 -8.77 16.75 -5.11
CA ILE A 142 -9.69 17.57 -4.31
C ILE A 142 -8.92 18.29 -3.20
N ARG A 143 -7.99 17.59 -2.55
CA ARG A 143 -7.25 18.08 -1.39
C ARG A 143 -5.85 17.49 -1.35
N GLN A 144 -4.88 18.28 -0.88
CA GLN A 144 -3.56 17.79 -0.50
C GLN A 144 -3.39 17.86 1.02
N LEU A 145 -2.66 16.89 1.56
CA LEU A 145 -2.23 16.83 2.95
C LEU A 145 -0.70 16.70 2.97
N GLU A 146 0.00 17.62 3.61
CA GLU A 146 1.45 17.52 3.79
C GLU A 146 1.77 16.78 5.09
N VAL A 147 2.67 15.81 5.03
CA VAL A 147 2.98 14.90 6.13
C VAL A 147 4.28 15.32 6.83
N TYR A 148 4.19 15.47 8.15
CA TYR A 148 5.29 15.94 8.99
C TYR A 148 5.40 15.15 10.30
N ASP A 149 6.64 14.98 10.77
CA ASP A 149 6.94 14.59 12.14
C ASP A 149 7.76 15.67 12.87
N HIS A 150 8.16 15.39 14.11
CA HIS A 150 8.99 16.29 14.92
C HIS A 150 10.38 16.59 14.33
N LYS A 151 10.85 15.83 13.34
CA LYS A 151 12.13 16.03 12.65
C LYS A 151 11.97 16.86 11.38
N GLY A 152 10.83 16.77 10.70
CA GLY A 152 10.51 17.57 9.51
C GLY A 152 9.52 16.88 8.58
N PRO A 153 9.55 17.18 7.27
CA PRO A 153 8.69 16.50 6.30
C PRO A 153 9.04 15.02 6.21
N VAL A 154 8.02 14.16 6.18
CA VAL A 154 8.19 12.71 5.99
C VAL A 154 8.01 12.40 4.51
N THR A 155 9.11 12.16 3.80
CA THR A 155 9.11 11.85 2.36
C THR A 155 9.16 10.34 2.13
N ARG A 156 9.09 9.92 0.85
CA ARG A 156 9.11 8.51 0.42
C ARG A 156 7.88 7.73 0.92
N LEU A 157 6.76 8.41 1.11
CA LEU A 157 5.47 7.78 1.37
C LEU A 157 5.12 6.90 0.18
N ASN A 158 5.01 5.60 0.42
CA ASN A 158 4.81 4.60 -0.61
C ASN A 158 3.43 3.97 -0.48
N GLU A 159 3.36 2.65 -0.33
CA GLU A 159 2.09 1.93 -0.19
C GLU A 159 1.29 2.42 1.03
N LEU A 160 -0.04 2.46 0.88
CA LEU A 160 -0.96 3.09 1.82
C LEU A 160 -2.09 2.12 2.20
N GLU A 161 -2.55 2.21 3.45
CA GLU A 161 -3.79 1.57 3.91
C GLU A 161 -4.56 2.52 4.84
N TYR A 162 -5.89 2.58 4.72
CA TYR A 162 -6.73 3.44 5.56
C TYR A 162 -7.42 2.60 6.63
N ILE A 163 -7.00 2.80 7.87
CA ILE A 163 -7.36 1.93 8.99
C ILE A 163 -7.96 2.79 10.08
N GLU A 164 -9.25 2.58 10.36
CA GLU A 164 -9.97 3.18 11.49
C GLU A 164 -9.81 4.70 11.64
N GLY A 165 -9.78 5.42 10.51
CA GLY A 165 -9.64 6.88 10.52
C GLY A 165 -8.20 7.38 10.44
N LYS A 166 -7.22 6.51 10.19
CA LYS A 166 -5.81 6.84 10.05
C LYS A 166 -5.25 6.32 8.72
N ILE A 167 -4.23 7.01 8.21
CA ILE A 167 -3.48 6.57 7.03
C ILE A 167 -2.20 5.89 7.51
N PHE A 168 -2.07 4.62 7.18
CA PHE A 168 -0.84 3.85 7.34
C PHE A 168 -0.06 3.97 6.05
N ALA A 169 1.24 4.25 6.14
CA ALA A 169 2.09 4.38 4.95
C ALA A 169 3.44 3.71 5.14
N ASN A 170 3.86 2.90 4.17
CA ASN A 170 5.25 2.49 4.09
C ASN A 170 6.15 3.68 3.77
N ILE A 171 7.37 3.67 4.31
CA ILE A 171 8.44 4.57 3.87
C ILE A 171 9.41 3.80 2.97
N TYR A 172 9.47 4.15 1.68
CA TYR A 172 10.30 3.42 0.72
C TYR A 172 11.78 3.44 1.10
N GLY A 173 12.39 2.25 1.13
CA GLY A 173 13.77 2.04 1.55
C GLY A 173 13.99 1.92 3.06
N GLU A 174 12.93 2.02 3.86
CA GLU A 174 12.97 1.80 5.32
C GLU A 174 12.13 0.58 5.71
N ASN A 175 12.34 0.05 6.91
CA ASN A 175 11.49 -0.99 7.50
C ASN A 175 10.54 -0.34 8.52
N GLU A 176 9.76 0.64 8.07
CA GLU A 176 8.87 1.42 8.92
C GLU A 176 7.50 1.61 8.25
N ILE A 177 6.45 1.55 9.06
CA ILE A 177 5.13 2.09 8.73
C ILE A 177 4.91 3.33 9.58
N VAL A 178 4.51 4.44 8.97
CA VAL A 178 4.08 5.64 9.70
C VAL A 178 2.56 5.68 9.76
N ILE A 179 2.01 6.12 10.89
CA ILE A 179 0.57 6.31 11.11
C ILE A 179 0.31 7.82 11.11
N ILE A 180 -0.48 8.25 10.15
CA ILE A 180 -0.71 9.66 9.81
C ILE A 180 -2.14 10.01 10.18
N ASP A 181 -2.29 11.11 10.91
CA ASP A 181 -3.59 11.74 11.13
C ASP A 181 -4.07 12.45 9.85
N PRO A 182 -5.21 12.03 9.25
CA PRO A 182 -5.64 12.53 7.95
C PRO A 182 -6.12 13.98 7.99
N GLU A 183 -6.45 14.53 9.16
CA GLU A 183 -6.90 15.93 9.30
C GLU A 183 -5.73 16.89 9.40
N THR A 184 -4.64 16.46 10.03
CA THR A 184 -3.52 17.34 10.37
C THR A 184 -2.23 17.04 9.61
N GLY A 185 -2.08 15.84 9.04
CA GLY A 185 -0.85 15.39 8.38
C GLY A 185 0.26 15.06 9.37
N LYS A 186 -0.02 15.08 10.68
CA LYS A 186 0.96 14.73 11.70
C LYS A 186 1.12 13.21 11.72
N VAL A 187 2.37 12.77 11.72
CA VAL A 187 2.68 11.38 12.09
C VAL A 187 2.48 11.25 13.60
N THR A 188 1.53 10.41 14.02
CA THR A 188 1.18 10.21 15.43
C THR A 188 1.88 8.99 16.02
N ALA A 189 2.16 7.99 15.20
CA ALA A 189 2.79 6.76 15.61
C ALA A 189 3.57 6.10 14.47
N LYS A 190 4.39 5.11 14.81
CA LYS A 190 5.23 4.34 13.90
C LYS A 190 5.30 2.88 14.32
N LEU A 191 5.42 1.99 13.33
CA LEU A 191 5.74 0.58 13.51
C LEU A 191 7.12 0.32 12.93
N ASN A 192 8.05 -0.20 13.74
CA ASN A 192 9.39 -0.55 13.29
C ASN A 192 9.46 -2.04 12.92
N MET A 193 9.45 -2.34 11.63
CA MET A 193 9.45 -3.70 11.08
C MET A 193 10.86 -4.27 10.88
N ARG A 194 11.90 -3.62 11.42
CA ARG A 194 13.27 -4.10 11.24
C ARG A 194 13.43 -5.50 11.82
N GLY A 195 13.85 -6.42 10.97
CA GLY A 195 14.10 -7.82 11.35
C GLY A 195 12.87 -8.72 11.23
N ILE A 196 11.73 -8.22 10.76
CA ILE A 196 10.53 -9.05 10.52
C ILE A 196 10.82 -10.19 9.53
N LEU A 197 11.58 -9.90 8.47
CA LEU A 197 12.05 -10.92 7.53
C LEU A 197 13.41 -11.46 7.97
N ASP A 198 13.40 -12.68 8.51
CA ASP A 198 14.59 -13.41 8.94
C ASP A 198 15.60 -13.59 7.78
N ALA A 199 16.89 -13.48 8.11
CA ALA A 199 17.98 -13.61 7.15
C ALA A 199 18.02 -14.99 6.49
N GLY A 200 17.63 -16.06 7.22
CA GLY A 200 17.59 -17.42 6.69
C GLY A 200 16.55 -17.64 5.58
N ASN A 201 15.51 -16.81 5.55
CA ASN A 201 14.47 -16.84 4.53
C ASN A 201 14.82 -15.98 3.30
N ARG A 202 16.00 -15.36 3.26
CA ARG A 202 16.34 -14.45 2.18
C ARG A 202 16.86 -15.16 0.93
N HIS A 203 16.39 -14.72 -0.24
CA HIS A 203 16.96 -15.09 -1.55
C HIS A 203 17.49 -13.85 -2.29
N SER A 204 18.22 -14.08 -3.39
CA SER A 204 19.00 -13.05 -4.11
C SER A 204 18.20 -11.93 -4.76
N ARG A 205 16.87 -12.07 -4.89
CA ARG A 205 15.99 -11.07 -5.51
C ARG A 205 15.22 -10.24 -4.50
N ILE A 206 15.28 -10.55 -3.21
CA ILE A 206 14.55 -9.79 -2.19
C ILE A 206 14.91 -8.31 -2.29
N ASP A 207 13.88 -7.49 -2.22
CA ASP A 207 13.99 -6.04 -2.22
C ASP A 207 13.26 -5.51 -0.96
N VAL A 208 12.89 -4.24 -0.95
CA VAL A 208 12.42 -3.51 0.23
C VAL A 208 11.07 -3.98 0.77
N PHE A 209 10.84 -3.67 2.04
CA PHE A 209 9.54 -3.75 2.71
C PHE A 209 8.50 -2.85 2.00
N ASN A 210 7.34 -3.41 1.66
CA ASN A 210 6.25 -2.70 0.99
C ASN A 210 4.98 -3.57 0.90
N GLY A 211 3.81 -2.99 1.16
CA GLY A 211 2.51 -3.66 1.14
C GLY A 211 1.94 -3.78 2.56
N ILE A 212 0.78 -3.17 2.77
CA ILE A 212 0.02 -3.14 4.01
C ILE A 212 -1.42 -3.44 3.65
N ALA A 213 -2.02 -4.44 4.27
CA ALA A 213 -3.44 -4.73 4.11
C ALA A 213 -4.11 -4.90 5.46
N TRP A 214 -5.39 -4.60 5.55
CA TRP A 214 -6.15 -4.64 6.80
C TRP A 214 -7.33 -5.61 6.75
N ASP A 215 -7.42 -6.49 7.74
CA ASP A 215 -8.64 -7.26 8.04
C ASP A 215 -9.43 -6.53 9.14
N PRO A 216 -10.57 -5.89 8.81
CA PRO A 216 -11.39 -5.19 9.80
C PRO A 216 -12.12 -6.13 10.76
N ASP A 217 -12.40 -7.38 10.37
CA ASP A 217 -13.16 -8.33 11.17
C ASP A 217 -12.28 -8.90 12.30
N GLN A 218 -11.04 -9.25 11.98
CA GLN A 218 -10.06 -9.76 12.95
C GLN A 218 -9.19 -8.67 13.57
N ARG A 219 -9.24 -7.47 13.01
CA ARG A 219 -8.36 -6.34 13.38
C ARG A 219 -6.89 -6.69 13.23
N MET A 220 -6.54 -7.33 12.12
CA MET A 220 -5.19 -7.80 11.81
C MET A 220 -4.60 -7.05 10.63
N LEU A 221 -3.32 -6.72 10.73
CA LEU A 221 -2.53 -6.19 9.64
C LEU A 221 -1.82 -7.32 8.91
N TYR A 222 -1.84 -7.29 7.58
CA TYR A 222 -0.97 -8.11 6.75
C TYR A 222 0.10 -7.24 6.13
N VAL A 223 1.36 -7.67 6.26
CA VAL A 223 2.51 -6.92 5.74
C VAL A 223 3.47 -7.85 4.99
N THR A 224 4.06 -7.36 3.91
CA THR A 224 5.00 -8.12 3.07
C THR A 224 6.08 -7.19 2.50
N GLY A 225 6.79 -7.64 1.48
CA GLY A 225 7.71 -6.81 0.72
C GLY A 225 7.93 -7.32 -0.68
N LYS A 226 8.72 -6.54 -1.42
CA LYS A 226 8.99 -6.76 -2.83
C LYS A 226 9.86 -8.00 -2.99
N TYR A 227 9.34 -9.00 -3.70
CA TYR A 227 9.90 -10.33 -3.84
C TYR A 227 10.09 -11.08 -2.51
N TRP A 228 9.34 -10.74 -1.46
CA TRP A 228 9.46 -11.48 -0.20
C TRP A 228 8.81 -12.86 -0.33
N PRO A 229 9.37 -13.90 0.31
CA PRO A 229 8.78 -15.25 0.32
C PRO A 229 7.66 -15.39 1.35
N SER A 230 7.39 -14.35 2.14
CA SER A 230 6.51 -14.41 3.29
C SER A 230 5.65 -13.16 3.42
N LEU A 231 4.38 -13.40 3.72
CA LEU A 231 3.42 -12.42 4.23
C LEU A 231 3.26 -12.65 5.73
N PHE A 232 3.26 -11.57 6.51
CA PHE A 232 3.13 -11.62 7.96
C PHE A 232 1.78 -11.07 8.36
N GLU A 233 1.02 -11.85 9.12
CA GLU A 233 -0.13 -11.35 9.87
C GLU A 233 0.35 -10.87 11.23
N ILE A 234 0.07 -9.62 11.55
CA ILE A 234 0.51 -8.99 12.78
C ILE A 234 -0.66 -8.35 13.52
N SER A 235 -0.64 -8.51 14.84
CA SER A 235 -1.43 -7.68 15.75
C SER A 235 -0.62 -6.46 16.16
N VAL A 236 -1.25 -5.28 16.23
CA VAL A 236 -0.61 -4.04 16.69
C VAL A 236 -1.10 -3.73 18.09
N GLY A 237 -0.16 -3.49 19.01
CA GLY A 237 -0.47 -3.05 20.37
C GLY A 237 -0.63 -1.53 20.42
N GLY A 238 -1.59 -1.06 21.21
CA GLY A 238 -1.93 0.36 21.37
C GLY A 238 -3.27 0.71 20.72
N ALA A 239 -3.66 1.99 20.79
CA ALA A 239 -4.83 2.49 20.07
C ALA A 239 -4.44 2.72 18.61
N ILE A 240 -5.12 2.03 17.70
CA ILE A 240 -5.10 2.28 16.25
C ILE A 240 -6.02 3.48 15.97
#